data_AF-A0A3B1B0K7-F1
#
_entry.id   AF-A0A3B1B0K7-F1
#
_cell.length_a   1.000
_cell.length_b   1.000
_cell.length_c   1.000
_cell.angle_alpha   90.00
_cell.angle_beta   90.00
_cell.angle_gamma   90.00
#
_symmetry.space_group_name_H-M   'P 1'
#
loop_
_entity.id
_entity.type
_entity.pdbx_description
1 polymer ?
#
loop_
_entity_poly.entity_id
_entity_poly.type
_entity_poly.pdbx_seq_one_letter_code
_entity_poly.pdbx_strand_id
1 'polypeptide(L)'
;KRRRAKTLSTGNAKLDPRGGRKISYQQLRWIDLRERRFKMTKRKNHSPDFKAKVALEAIREEMTMAELSKKYGVHPTQIGTWKRAAIENMATAFAKRGHPERVDEAQIEKLHSKIGQLVVERDFLANASVQLLGTRGRKW
;
A
#
# COMPACT_ATOMS: atom_id res chain seq x y z
N LYS A 1 -12.19 40.90 -49.97
CA LYS A 1 -13.64 40.74 -50.24
C LYS A 1 -14.15 39.48 -49.53
N ARG A 2 -15.10 39.71 -48.62
CA ARG A 2 -15.88 38.83 -47.73
C ARG A 2 -16.12 37.38 -48.23
N ARG A 3 -15.62 36.38 -47.50
CA ARG A 3 -16.19 35.02 -47.50
C ARG A 3 -17.30 34.96 -46.44
N ARG A 4 -18.50 34.58 -46.88
CA ARG A 4 -19.77 34.60 -46.15
C ARG A 4 -19.84 33.52 -45.05
N ALA A 5 -20.50 33.91 -43.95
CA ALA A 5 -21.25 33.18 -42.90
C ALA A 5 -21.02 31.66 -42.76
N LYS A 6 -20.50 31.19 -41.62
CA LYS A 6 -21.23 30.92 -40.35
C LYS A 6 -22.45 30.01 -40.53
N THR A 7 -22.26 28.71 -40.35
CA THR A 7 -23.25 27.86 -39.69
C THR A 7 -22.71 27.52 -38.31
N LEU A 8 -23.14 28.32 -37.34
CA LEU A 8 -23.07 28.02 -35.93
C LEU A 8 -23.95 26.80 -35.68
N SER A 9 -23.37 25.60 -35.58
CA SER A 9 -24.02 24.52 -34.83
C SER A 9 -23.76 24.75 -33.35
N THR A 10 -24.33 25.83 -32.82
CA THR A 10 -24.48 26.06 -31.39
C THR A 10 -25.57 25.12 -30.90
N GLY A 11 -25.19 23.90 -30.54
CA GLY A 11 -26.19 22.89 -30.22
C GLY A 11 -25.62 21.68 -29.53
N ASN A 12 -25.02 21.87 -28.34
CA ASN A 12 -25.26 20.96 -27.22
C ASN A 12 -24.56 21.50 -25.97
N ALA A 13 -25.17 22.48 -25.32
CA ALA A 13 -25.02 22.62 -23.88
C ALA A 13 -26.14 21.80 -23.26
N LYS A 14 -25.84 20.65 -22.63
CA LYS A 14 -26.80 20.02 -21.72
C LYS A 14 -26.91 20.91 -20.49
N LEU A 15 -28.10 21.46 -20.28
CA LEU A 15 -28.44 22.14 -19.05
C LEU A 15 -28.44 21.12 -17.90
N ASP A 16 -27.77 21.47 -16.80
CA ASP A 16 -27.93 20.80 -15.50
C ASP A 16 -29.40 21.00 -15.04
N PRO A 17 -30.11 19.96 -14.54
CA PRO A 17 -31.52 20.08 -14.13
C PRO A 17 -31.78 21.06 -13.00
N ARG A 18 -30.74 21.59 -12.33
CA ARG A 18 -30.88 22.57 -11.25
C ARG A 18 -30.01 23.78 -11.59
N GLY A 19 -30.66 24.83 -12.10
CA GLY A 19 -29.98 25.99 -12.69
C GLY A 19 -28.84 26.58 -11.86
N GLY A 20 -27.82 27.09 -12.58
CA GLY A 20 -26.88 28.08 -12.04
C GLY A 20 -25.41 27.63 -11.95
N ARG A 21 -24.70 27.65 -13.09
CA ARG A 21 -23.29 28.06 -13.33
C ARG A 21 -22.71 27.25 -14.50
N LYS A 22 -22.24 27.94 -15.56
CA LYS A 22 -21.63 27.28 -16.74
C LYS A 22 -20.28 26.69 -16.36
N ILE A 23 -20.21 25.38 -16.16
CA ILE A 23 -18.96 24.65 -16.05
C ILE A 23 -18.50 24.31 -17.48
N SER A 24 -17.35 24.84 -17.88
CA SER A 24 -16.75 24.57 -19.20
C SER A 24 -16.49 23.07 -19.39
N TYR A 25 -16.70 22.55 -20.60
CA TYR A 25 -16.35 21.17 -20.96
C TYR A 25 -14.87 20.84 -20.68
N GLN A 26 -13.99 21.84 -20.72
CA GLN A 26 -12.61 21.64 -20.30
C GLN A 26 -12.52 21.35 -18.79
N GLN A 27 -13.27 22.07 -17.95
CA GLN A 27 -13.32 21.86 -16.49
C GLN A 27 -13.88 20.48 -16.12
N LEU A 28 -14.95 20.03 -16.80
CA LEU A 28 -15.52 18.68 -16.60
C LEU A 28 -14.52 17.58 -16.99
N ARG A 29 -13.74 17.81 -18.06
CA ARG A 29 -12.66 16.89 -18.47
C ARG A 29 -11.52 16.85 -17.45
N TRP A 30 -11.16 17.97 -16.82
CA TRP A 30 -10.15 18.01 -15.76
C TRP A 30 -10.60 17.26 -14.50
N ILE A 31 -11.88 17.30 -14.15
CA ILE A 31 -12.45 16.58 -13.00
C ILE A 31 -12.49 15.06 -13.26
N ASP A 32 -12.96 14.63 -14.44
CA ASP A 32 -12.98 13.21 -14.85
C ASP A 32 -11.56 12.63 -15.03
N LEU A 33 -10.63 13.42 -15.57
CA LEU A 33 -9.23 13.00 -15.70
C LEU A 33 -8.54 12.88 -14.33
N ARG A 34 -8.95 13.67 -13.32
CA ARG A 34 -8.46 13.57 -11.94
C ARG A 34 -9.01 12.34 -11.22
N GLU A 35 -10.28 11.99 -11.45
CA GLU A 35 -10.90 10.76 -10.94
C GLU A 35 -10.33 9.50 -11.60
N ARG A 36 -10.13 9.49 -12.91
CA ARG A 36 -9.47 8.38 -13.62
C ARG A 36 -8.01 8.20 -13.23
N ARG A 37 -7.30 9.30 -12.94
CA ARG A 37 -5.88 9.28 -12.54
C ARG A 37 -5.66 8.72 -11.13
N PHE A 38 -6.70 8.64 -10.30
CA PHE A 38 -6.64 8.08 -8.94
C PHE A 38 -7.34 6.73 -8.77
N LYS A 39 -7.63 6.00 -9.86
CA LYS A 39 -7.91 4.56 -9.77
C LYS A 39 -6.59 3.82 -9.56
N MET A 40 -5.99 3.98 -8.37
CA MET A 40 -4.86 3.20 -7.91
C MET A 40 -5.30 1.74 -7.87
N THR A 41 -4.91 0.97 -8.89
CA THR A 41 -5.07 -0.48 -8.89
C THR A 41 -4.37 -1.00 -7.64
N LYS A 42 -5.15 -1.59 -6.72
CA LYS A 42 -4.59 -2.27 -5.55
C LYS A 42 -3.52 -3.24 -6.06
N ARG A 43 -2.26 -3.00 -5.68
CA ARG A 43 -1.14 -3.87 -6.04
C ARG A 43 -1.46 -5.27 -5.51
N LYS A 44 -1.48 -6.26 -6.39
CA LYS A 44 -1.63 -7.66 -5.98
C LYS A 44 -0.39 -8.04 -5.19
N ASN A 45 -0.56 -8.32 -3.91
CA ASN A 45 0.52 -8.85 -3.08
C ASN A 45 0.64 -10.35 -3.33
N HIS A 46 1.84 -10.78 -3.67
CA HIS A 46 2.18 -12.19 -3.82
C HIS A 46 2.86 -12.69 -2.54
N SER A 47 2.55 -13.93 -2.14
CA SER A 47 3.18 -14.57 -0.98
C SER A 47 4.70 -14.76 -1.20
N PRO A 48 5.52 -14.78 -0.14
CA PRO A 48 6.95 -15.02 -0.25
C PRO A 48 7.28 -16.32 -0.99
N ASP A 49 6.57 -17.41 -0.66
CA ASP A 49 6.77 -18.73 -1.27
C ASP A 49 6.49 -18.71 -2.78
N PHE A 50 5.44 -17.99 -3.19
CA PHE A 50 5.10 -17.84 -4.60
C PHE A 50 6.19 -17.08 -5.37
N LYS A 51 6.70 -15.98 -4.79
CA LYS A 51 7.80 -15.22 -5.40
C LYS A 51 9.06 -16.07 -5.52
N ALA A 52 9.38 -16.86 -4.50
CA ALA A 52 10.53 -17.75 -4.51
C ALA A 52 10.42 -18.83 -5.60
N LYS A 53 9.24 -19.46 -5.74
CA LYS A 53 9.00 -20.47 -6.79
C LYS A 53 9.15 -19.87 -8.20
N VAL A 54 8.54 -18.71 -8.44
CA VAL A 54 8.62 -18.04 -9.75
C VAL A 54 10.05 -17.56 -10.04
N ALA A 55 10.77 -17.06 -9.03
CA ALA A 55 12.17 -16.66 -9.18
C ALA A 55 13.08 -17.87 -9.47
N LEU A 56 12.85 -19.01 -8.82
CA LEU A 56 13.59 -20.25 -9.07
C LEU A 56 13.42 -20.71 -10.53
N GLU A 57 12.19 -20.79 -11.03
CA GLU A 57 11.92 -21.17 -12.42
C GLU A 57 12.54 -20.17 -13.41
N ALA A 58 12.57 -18.87 -13.06
CA ALA A 58 13.24 -17.85 -13.86
C ALA A 58 14.78 -17.94 -13.82
N ILE A 59 15.37 -18.48 -12.74
CA ILE A 59 16.82 -18.73 -12.62
C ILE A 59 17.22 -19.99 -13.39
N ARG A 60 16.36 -21.02 -13.40
CA ARG A 60 16.60 -22.27 -14.14
C ARG A 60 16.54 -22.08 -15.66
N GLU A 61 15.92 -20.99 -16.13
CA GLU A 61 15.81 -20.61 -17.55
C GLU A 61 15.16 -21.67 -18.45
N GLU A 62 14.45 -22.63 -17.84
CA GLU A 62 13.67 -23.67 -18.52
C GLU A 62 12.46 -23.11 -19.29
N MET A 63 12.01 -21.90 -18.95
CA MET A 63 10.96 -21.16 -19.65
C MET A 63 11.34 -19.69 -19.79
N THR A 64 10.91 -19.08 -20.90
CA THR A 64 11.10 -17.66 -21.14
C THR A 64 10.27 -16.81 -20.15
N MET A 65 10.68 -15.56 -19.92
CA MET A 65 9.93 -14.64 -19.06
C MET A 65 8.48 -14.42 -19.54
N ALA A 66 8.24 -14.52 -20.85
CA ALA A 66 6.91 -14.40 -21.45
C ALA A 66 6.03 -15.62 -21.15
N GLU A 67 6.59 -16.82 -21.15
CA GLU A 67 5.88 -18.06 -20.81
C GLU A 67 5.59 -18.14 -19.32
N LEU A 68 6.56 -17.79 -18.47
CA LEU A 68 6.35 -17.66 -17.03
C LEU A 68 5.26 -16.63 -16.70
N SER A 69 5.22 -15.53 -17.46
CA SER A 69 4.17 -14.53 -17.31
C SER A 69 2.79 -15.10 -17.59
N LYS A 70 2.64 -15.90 -18.64
CA LYS A 70 1.38 -16.58 -18.98
C LYS A 70 1.00 -17.64 -17.95
N LYS A 71 1.97 -18.45 -17.50
CA LYS A 71 1.77 -19.54 -16.54
C LYS A 71 1.32 -19.05 -15.17
N TYR A 72 1.94 -17.98 -14.67
CA TYR A 72 1.72 -17.47 -13.32
C TYR A 72 0.83 -16.21 -13.26
N GLY A 73 0.47 -15.63 -14.41
CA GLY A 73 -0.31 -14.39 -14.47
C GLY A 73 0.45 -13.19 -13.90
N VAL A 74 1.78 -13.22 -13.90
CA VAL A 74 2.66 -12.19 -13.35
C VAL A 74 3.33 -11.42 -14.48
N HIS A 75 3.44 -10.10 -14.37
CA HIS A 75 4.12 -9.29 -15.38
C HIS A 75 5.63 -9.65 -15.49
N PRO A 76 6.23 -9.74 -16.69
CA PRO A 76 7.64 -10.12 -16.86
C PRO A 76 8.61 -9.27 -16.04
N THR A 77 8.38 -7.96 -15.95
CA THR A 77 9.20 -7.06 -15.11
C THR A 77 9.22 -7.47 -13.64
N GLN A 78 8.10 -7.92 -13.07
CA GLN A 78 8.04 -8.35 -11.67
C GLN A 78 8.83 -9.65 -11.47
N ILE A 79 8.73 -10.58 -12.42
CA ILE A 79 9.50 -11.83 -12.43
C ILE A 79 11.00 -11.50 -12.45
N GLY A 80 11.42 -10.55 -13.28
CA GLY A 80 12.81 -10.10 -13.34
C GLY A 80 13.29 -9.40 -12.07
N THR A 81 12.41 -8.69 -11.36
CA THR A 81 12.72 -8.12 -10.03
C THR A 81 12.89 -9.23 -8.99
N TRP A 82 12.03 -10.25 -8.99
CA TRP A 82 12.14 -11.37 -8.03
C TRP A 82 13.35 -12.26 -8.32
N LYS A 83 13.69 -12.50 -9.60
CA LYS A 83 14.93 -13.20 -9.99
C LYS A 83 16.16 -12.50 -9.42
N ARG A 84 16.29 -11.18 -9.60
CA ARG A 84 17.40 -10.39 -9.06
C ARG A 84 17.45 -10.43 -7.53
N ALA A 85 16.32 -10.18 -6.88
CA ALA A 85 16.23 -10.22 -5.43
C ALA A 85 16.57 -11.61 -4.86
N ALA A 86 16.20 -12.69 -5.56
CA ALA A 86 16.55 -14.05 -5.15
C ALA A 86 18.06 -14.30 -5.25
N ILE A 87 18.71 -13.85 -6.32
CA ILE A 87 20.17 -13.99 -6.52
C ILE A 87 20.94 -13.18 -5.46
N GLU A 88 20.56 -11.92 -5.25
CA GLU A 88 21.20 -11.02 -4.27
C GLU A 88 21.09 -11.55 -2.84
N ASN A 89 19.92 -12.10 -2.47
CA ASN A 89 19.69 -12.67 -1.15
C ASN A 89 20.06 -14.16 -1.05
N MET A 90 20.60 -14.79 -2.10
CA MET A 90 20.97 -16.20 -2.06
C MET A 90 22.18 -16.41 -1.15
N ALA A 91 23.19 -15.54 -1.27
CA ALA A 91 24.38 -15.59 -0.42
C ALA A 91 24.02 -15.38 1.07
N THR A 92 23.08 -14.48 1.37
CA THR A 92 22.63 -14.24 2.75
C THR A 92 21.86 -15.44 3.30
N ALA A 93 21.12 -16.17 2.48
CA ALA A 93 20.44 -17.40 2.88
C ALA A 93 21.43 -18.50 3.32
N PHE A 94 22.58 -18.63 2.63
CA PHE A 94 23.64 -19.57 3.03
C PHE A 94 24.51 -19.05 4.19
N ALA A 95 24.70 -17.74 4.31
CA ALA A 95 25.38 -17.12 5.45
C ALA A 95 24.57 -17.24 6.74
N LYS A 96 23.24 -17.37 6.66
CA LYS A 96 22.32 -17.53 7.80
C LYS A 96 22.34 -18.96 8.38
N ARG A 97 23.50 -19.63 8.35
CA ARG A 97 23.71 -20.89 9.08
C ARG A 97 23.88 -20.56 10.57
N GLY A 98 22.77 -20.47 11.29
CA GLY A 98 22.80 -20.53 12.76
C GLY A 98 22.18 -19.38 13.54
N HIS A 99 21.45 -18.45 12.91
CA HIS A 99 20.62 -17.54 13.70
C HIS A 99 19.19 -17.44 13.15
N PRO A 100 18.18 -18.05 13.82
CA PRO A 100 16.90 -17.36 13.92
C PRO A 100 17.22 -15.91 14.30
N GLU A 101 16.52 -14.95 13.70
CA GLU A 101 16.55 -13.54 14.08
C GLU A 101 16.94 -13.45 15.55
N ARG A 102 18.20 -13.04 15.84
CA ARG A 102 18.69 -12.98 17.22
C ARG A 102 17.76 -11.98 17.85
N VAL A 103 16.71 -12.47 18.50
CA VAL A 103 15.88 -11.65 19.34
C VAL A 103 16.88 -11.20 20.39
N ASP A 104 17.23 -9.93 20.33
CA ASP A 104 18.26 -9.37 21.17
C ASP A 104 17.73 -9.49 22.59
N GLU A 105 18.19 -10.51 23.33
CA GLU A 105 17.68 -10.83 24.67
C GLU A 105 17.80 -9.61 25.60
N ALA A 106 18.82 -8.76 25.37
CA ALA A 106 18.97 -7.48 26.06
C ALA A 106 17.86 -6.47 25.71
N GLN A 107 17.37 -6.47 24.46
CA GLN A 107 16.19 -5.67 24.09
C GLN A 107 14.92 -6.24 24.72
N ILE A 108 14.76 -7.56 24.79
CA ILE A 108 13.62 -8.20 25.45
C ILE A 108 13.59 -7.84 26.94
N GLU A 109 14.72 -7.96 27.63
CA GLU A 109 14.85 -7.62 29.04
C GLU A 109 14.55 -6.12 29.28
N LYS A 110 15.10 -5.24 28.43
CA LYS A 110 14.81 -3.80 28.48
C LYS A 110 13.33 -3.50 28.28
N LEU A 111 12.67 -4.19 27.35
CA LEU A 111 11.23 -4.05 27.10
C LEU A 111 10.41 -4.57 28.29
N HIS A 112 10.75 -5.72 28.86
CA HIS A 112 10.09 -6.26 30.05
C HIS A 112 10.24 -5.33 31.26
N SER A 113 11.43 -4.77 31.48
CA SER A 113 11.67 -3.78 32.53
C SER A 113 10.80 -2.53 32.32
N LYS A 114 10.70 -2.03 31.08
CA LYS A 114 9.86 -0.88 30.78
C LYS A 114 8.37 -1.16 30.96
N ILE A 115 7.91 -2.37 30.59
CA ILE A 115 6.54 -2.83 30.86
C ILE A 115 6.28 -2.82 32.37
N GLY A 116 7.20 -3.36 33.19
CA GLY A 116 7.09 -3.35 34.65
C GLY A 116 6.99 -1.93 35.23
N GLN A 117 7.86 -1.02 34.79
CA GLN A 117 7.80 0.40 35.19
C GLN A 117 6.45 1.03 34.83
N LEU A 118 5.97 0.83 33.59
CA LEU A 118 4.71 1.38 33.12
C LEU A 118 3.50 0.81 33.89
N VAL A 119 3.55 -0.46 34.30
CA VAL A 119 2.51 -1.07 35.13
C VAL A 119 2.46 -0.41 36.51
N VAL A 120 3.63 -0.24 37.16
CA VAL A 120 3.72 0.43 38.46
C VAL A 120 3.25 1.89 38.38
N GLU A 121 3.71 2.64 37.37
CA GLU A 121 3.28 4.02 37.14
C GLU A 121 1.76 4.09 36.90
N ARG A 122 1.20 3.20 36.08
CA ARG A 122 -0.24 3.15 35.80
C ARG A 122 -1.04 2.83 37.06
N ASP A 123 -0.60 1.87 37.86
CA ASP A 123 -1.31 1.47 39.08
C ASP A 123 -1.23 2.56 40.15
N PHE A 124 -0.08 3.21 40.28
CA PHE A 124 0.07 4.39 41.14
C PHE A 124 -0.88 5.51 40.72
N LEU A 125 -0.90 5.86 39.43
CA LEU A 125 -1.79 6.92 38.90
C LEU A 125 -3.26 6.55 39.04
N ALA A 126 -3.63 5.29 38.81
CA ALA A 126 -5.00 4.81 39.01
C ALA A 126 -5.42 4.93 40.47
N ASN A 127 -4.58 4.52 41.41
CA ASN A 127 -4.83 4.61 42.84
C ASN A 127 -4.92 6.07 43.31
N ALA A 128 -3.98 6.92 42.88
CA ALA A 128 -3.98 8.34 43.19
C ALA A 128 -5.23 9.03 42.62
N SER A 129 -5.64 8.68 41.39
CA SER A 129 -6.87 9.19 40.78
C SER A 129 -8.11 8.79 41.59
N VAL A 130 -8.21 7.54 42.03
CA VAL A 130 -9.32 7.07 42.90
C VAL A 130 -9.33 7.80 44.24
N GLN A 131 -8.16 8.04 44.84
CA GLN A 131 -8.05 8.76 46.11
C GLN A 131 -8.41 10.25 45.98
N LEU A 132 -7.97 10.90 44.91
CA LEU A 132 -8.16 12.34 44.69
C LEU A 132 -9.57 12.69 44.21
N LEU A 133 -10.14 11.89 43.32
CA LEU A 133 -11.46 12.17 42.73
C LEU A 133 -12.60 11.49 43.49
N GLY A 134 -12.29 10.61 44.45
CA GLY A 134 -13.24 9.64 44.97
C GLY A 134 -13.76 8.75 43.84
N THR A 135 -14.49 7.68 44.16
CA THR A 135 -15.14 6.85 43.13
C THR A 135 -16.30 7.63 42.46
N ARG A 136 -15.99 8.60 41.60
CA ARG A 136 -16.97 9.24 40.72
C ARG A 136 -16.67 8.85 39.28
N GLY A 137 -17.18 7.67 38.91
CA GLY A 137 -17.49 7.35 37.51
C GLY A 137 -16.87 6.06 36.97
N ARG A 138 -17.44 4.91 37.33
CA ARG A 138 -17.62 3.82 36.35
C ARG A 138 -19.12 3.55 36.22
N LYS A 139 -19.76 4.27 35.30
CA LYS A 139 -21.01 3.87 34.66
C LYS A 139 -20.70 3.75 33.18
N TRP A 140 -20.70 2.50 32.73
CA TRP A 140 -20.63 1.99 31.34
C TRP A 140 -19.43 2.45 30.52
#